data_AF-A0A9X7Z620-F1
#
_entry.id   AF-A0A9X7Z620-F1
#
_cell.length_a   1.000
_cell.length_b   1.000
_cell.length_c   1.000
_cell.angle_alpha   90.00
_cell.angle_beta   90.00
_cell.angle_gamma   90.00
#
_symmetry.space_group_name_H-M   'P 1'
#
loop_
_entity.id
_entity.type
_entity.pdbx_description
1 polymer ?
#
loop_
_entity_poly.entity_id
_entity_poly.type
_entity_poly.pdbx_seq_one_letter_code
_entity_poly.pdbx_strand_id
1 'polypeptide(L)'
;MLDILRLYDRDERLQAEQPGTRREAAFGVVRLVDTVSTHSTVIYSRLTAEDADQVIQREALYFKQMAHTVEWKLFSHDAPHDLGERLLSQGFSAEEPESIMVLELDQAPPSLLCRTAWISVPRFQSTVYIESTRLGKWFVRAMSQTPKGYQTTDTVCRNDGLRT
;
A
#
# COMPACT_ATOMS: atom_id res chain seq x y z
N MET A 1 -12.18 11.67 -15.60
CA MET A 1 -11.08 10.72 -15.35
C MET A 1 -9.99 11.33 -14.47
N LEU A 2 -9.28 12.38 -14.92
CA LEU A 2 -8.23 13.03 -14.10
C LEU A 2 -8.73 13.53 -12.74
N ASP A 3 -9.99 13.96 -12.66
CA ASP A 3 -10.51 14.50 -11.40
C ASP A 3 -10.64 13.44 -10.31
N ILE A 4 -11.00 12.20 -10.66
CA ILE A 4 -11.10 11.10 -9.68
C ILE A 4 -9.72 10.64 -9.23
N LEU A 5 -8.74 10.55 -10.14
CA LEU A 5 -7.36 10.23 -9.78
C LEU A 5 -6.80 11.26 -8.79
N ARG A 6 -7.06 12.55 -9.03
CA ARG A 6 -6.65 13.63 -8.12
C ARG A 6 -7.35 13.54 -6.77
N LEU A 7 -8.64 13.20 -6.74
CA LEU A 7 -9.39 13.02 -5.49
C LEU A 7 -8.85 11.81 -4.72
N TYR A 8 -8.65 10.68 -5.39
CA TYR A 8 -8.02 9.50 -4.81
C TYR A 8 -6.63 9.79 -4.25
N ASP A 9 -5.75 10.41 -5.04
CA ASP A 9 -4.41 10.78 -4.60
C ASP A 9 -4.45 11.74 -3.40
N ARG A 10 -5.38 12.70 -3.38
CA ARG A 10 -5.52 13.62 -2.25
C ARG A 10 -5.96 12.89 -0.99
N ASP A 11 -7.04 12.12 -1.07
CA ASP A 11 -7.74 11.63 0.10
C ASP A 11 -7.15 10.31 0.62
N GLU A 12 -6.79 9.39 -0.27
CA GLU A 12 -6.31 8.05 0.08
C GLU A 12 -4.79 7.92 0.14
N ARG A 13 -4.04 8.88 -0.41
CA ARG A 13 -2.57 8.81 -0.47
C ARG A 13 -1.88 9.98 0.22
N LEU A 14 -2.17 11.20 -0.20
CA LEU A 14 -1.59 12.41 0.38
C LEU A 14 -2.06 12.61 1.82
N GLN A 15 -3.36 12.49 2.09
CA GLN A 15 -3.95 12.67 3.42
C GLN A 15 -4.11 11.37 4.21
N ALA A 16 -3.53 10.27 3.71
CA ALA A 16 -3.68 8.95 4.31
C ALA A 16 -3.25 8.93 5.78
N GLU A 17 -4.16 8.49 6.65
CA GLU A 17 -3.87 8.15 8.04
C GLU A 17 -4.31 6.71 8.28
N GLN A 18 -3.44 5.89 8.88
CA GLN A 18 -3.74 4.51 9.18
C GLN A 18 -3.45 4.22 10.66
N PRO A 19 -4.37 3.57 11.40
CA PRO A 19 -4.12 3.16 12.77
C PRO A 19 -2.82 2.36 12.89
N GLY A 20 -2.02 2.64 13.92
CA GLY A 20 -0.73 1.98 14.11
C GLY A 20 0.40 2.49 13.21
N THR A 21 0.19 3.56 12.45
CA THR A 21 1.25 4.22 11.65
C THR A 21 1.43 5.67 12.05
N ARG A 22 2.66 6.17 11.90
CA ARG A 22 3.00 7.60 11.93
C ARG A 22 3.13 8.09 10.50
N ARG A 23 2.30 9.08 10.12
CA ARG A 23 2.38 9.73 8.81
C ARG A 23 3.54 10.72 8.78
N GLU A 24 4.38 10.64 7.75
CA GLU A 24 5.46 11.58 7.50
C GLU A 24 5.44 12.06 6.05
N ALA A 25 5.61 13.37 5.82
CA ALA A 25 5.73 13.93 4.47
C ALA A 25 7.06 14.67 4.35
N ALA A 26 7.93 14.21 3.45
CA ALA A 26 9.25 14.82 3.23
C ALA A 26 9.77 14.48 1.84
N PHE A 27 10.54 15.38 1.23
CA PHE A 27 11.25 15.15 -0.04
C PHE A 27 10.36 14.63 -1.19
N GLY A 28 9.13 15.13 -1.27
CA GLY A 28 8.20 14.73 -2.34
C GLY A 28 7.51 13.38 -2.11
N VAL A 29 7.74 12.72 -0.97
CA VAL A 29 7.05 11.47 -0.61
C VAL A 29 6.18 11.61 0.65
N VAL A 30 5.15 10.79 0.75
CA VAL A 30 4.39 10.55 1.99
C VAL A 30 4.60 9.11 2.42
N ARG A 31 5.00 8.93 3.67
CA ARG A 31 5.24 7.64 4.32
C ARG A 31 4.18 7.39 5.37
N LEU A 32 3.82 6.13 5.51
CA LEU A 32 3.16 5.57 6.68
C LEU A 32 4.18 4.67 7.37
N VAL A 33 4.80 5.21 8.43
CA VAL A 33 5.83 4.52 9.20
C VAL A 33 5.13 3.70 10.27
N ASP A 34 5.19 2.38 10.18
CA ASP A 34 4.57 1.49 11.15
C ASP A 34 5.18 1.69 12.56
N THR A 35 4.34 1.66 13.58
CA THR A 35 4.71 1.87 15.00
C THR A 35 4.49 0.64 15.88
N VAL A 36 3.99 -0.44 15.31
CA VAL A 36 3.63 -1.71 15.98
C VAL A 36 4.45 -2.88 15.44
N SER A 37 4.71 -2.90 14.13
CA SER A 37 5.50 -3.87 13.38
C SER A 37 6.73 -3.21 12.75
N THR A 38 7.32 -3.84 11.73
CA THR A 38 8.47 -3.34 10.98
C THR A 38 8.20 -3.27 9.47
N HIS A 39 6.94 -3.10 9.07
CA HIS A 39 6.54 -2.96 7.67
C HIS A 39 5.91 -1.60 7.39
N SER A 40 6.65 -0.72 6.70
CA SER A 40 6.21 0.64 6.39
C SER A 40 5.89 0.80 4.91
N THR A 41 5.21 1.89 4.56
CA THR A 41 4.79 2.14 3.18
C THR A 41 5.13 3.56 2.74
N VAL A 42 5.71 3.71 1.55
CA VAL A 42 5.65 4.97 0.80
C VAL A 42 4.35 4.94 0.00
N ILE A 43 3.35 5.72 0.45
CA ILE A 43 1.99 5.65 -0.10
C ILE A 43 1.73 6.69 -1.20
N TYR A 44 2.56 7.72 -1.27
CA TYR A 44 2.50 8.75 -2.29
C TYR A 44 3.90 9.22 -2.65
N SER A 45 4.12 9.52 -3.93
CA SER A 45 5.34 10.17 -4.42
C SER A 45 5.03 11.13 -5.55
N ARG A 46 5.58 12.35 -5.46
CA ARG A 46 5.59 13.32 -6.56
C ARG A 46 7.03 13.72 -6.83
N LEU A 47 7.64 13.00 -7.76
CA LEU A 47 9.05 13.10 -8.10
C LEU A 47 9.22 13.63 -9.52
N THR A 48 10.42 14.08 -9.81
CA THR A 48 10.87 14.49 -11.13
C THR A 48 11.89 13.49 -11.66
N ALA A 49 12.19 13.53 -12.96
CA ALA A 49 13.22 12.66 -13.52
C ALA A 49 14.60 12.95 -12.90
N GLU A 50 14.81 14.20 -12.46
CA GLU A 50 16.05 14.68 -11.88
C GLU A 50 16.24 14.25 -10.41
N ASP A 51 15.17 14.19 -9.62
CA ASP A 51 15.26 13.88 -8.18
C ASP A 51 14.94 12.42 -7.81
N ALA A 52 14.27 11.67 -8.70
CA ALA A 52 13.70 10.38 -8.35
C ALA A 52 14.73 9.40 -7.77
N ASP A 53 15.88 9.21 -8.43
CA ASP A 53 16.89 8.25 -7.99
C ASP A 53 17.47 8.62 -6.62
N GLN A 54 17.70 9.91 -6.38
CA GLN A 54 18.22 10.40 -5.10
C GLN A 54 17.19 10.20 -3.98
N VAL A 55 15.91 10.47 -4.26
CA VAL A 55 14.84 10.27 -3.28
C VAL A 55 14.67 8.78 -2.98
N ILE A 56 14.62 7.90 -3.98
CA ILE A 56 14.52 6.44 -3.78
C ILE A 56 15.65 5.93 -2.87
N GLN A 57 16.90 6.34 -3.12
CA GLN A 57 18.04 5.95 -2.29
C GLN A 57 17.91 6.46 -0.85
N ARG A 58 17.43 7.71 -0.68
CA ARG A 58 17.18 8.28 0.65
C ARG A 58 16.13 7.46 1.41
N GLU A 59 15.03 7.10 0.77
CA GLU A 59 13.97 6.29 1.36
C GLU A 59 14.47 4.89 1.76
N ALA A 60 15.20 4.22 0.87
CA ALA A 60 15.79 2.93 1.16
C ALA A 60 16.74 2.98 2.36
N LEU A 61 17.57 4.03 2.46
CA LEU A 61 18.47 4.23 3.60
C LEU A 61 17.70 4.52 4.89
N TYR A 62 16.67 5.37 4.83
CA TYR A 62 15.82 5.72 5.98
C TYR A 62 15.21 4.47 6.62
N PHE A 63 14.54 3.63 5.83
CA PHE A 63 13.93 2.40 6.36
C PHE A 63 14.94 1.34 6.78
N LYS A 64 16.10 1.27 6.10
CA LYS A 64 17.19 0.39 6.52
C LYS A 64 17.74 0.77 7.90
N GLN A 65 17.91 2.06 8.18
CA GLN A 65 18.37 2.53 9.50
C GLN A 65 17.36 2.22 10.60
N MET A 66 16.07 2.17 10.28
CA MET A 66 15.01 1.77 11.19
C MET A 66 14.84 0.26 11.32
N ALA A 67 15.57 -0.55 10.54
CA ALA A 67 15.34 -2.00 10.39
C ALA A 67 13.91 -2.36 9.95
N HIS A 68 13.30 -1.50 9.12
CA HIS A 68 11.98 -1.72 8.55
C HIS A 68 12.09 -2.27 7.12
N THR A 69 11.14 -3.13 6.76
CA THR A 69 10.78 -3.38 5.37
C THR A 69 9.92 -2.23 4.86
N VAL A 70 10.01 -1.93 3.57
CA VAL A 70 9.23 -0.87 2.94
C VAL A 70 8.57 -1.37 1.66
N GLU A 71 7.28 -1.07 1.52
CA GLU A 71 6.54 -1.14 0.26
C GLU A 71 6.47 0.26 -0.37
N TRP A 72 6.64 0.35 -1.69
CA TRP A 72 6.31 1.57 -2.44
C TRP A 72 5.05 1.32 -3.25
N LYS A 73 3.98 2.07 -2.95
CA LYS A 73 2.72 2.01 -3.72
C LYS A 73 2.86 2.88 -4.97
N LEU A 74 3.17 2.21 -6.08
CA LEU A 74 3.35 2.82 -7.39
C LEU A 74 2.08 2.71 -8.22
N PHE A 75 1.64 3.84 -8.77
CA PHE A 75 0.51 3.89 -9.69
C PHE A 75 0.98 4.27 -11.09
N SER A 76 0.29 3.77 -12.11
CA SER A 76 0.59 4.06 -13.53
C SER A 76 0.64 5.55 -13.87
N HIS A 77 -0.06 6.40 -13.10
CA HIS A 77 -0.07 7.86 -13.30
C HIS A 77 0.96 8.62 -12.45
N ASP A 78 1.78 7.92 -11.65
CA ASP A 78 2.86 8.55 -10.90
C ASP A 78 3.98 9.02 -11.84
N ALA A 79 4.65 10.10 -11.43
CA ALA A 79 5.81 10.65 -12.15
C ALA A 79 7.11 10.35 -11.39
N PRO A 80 8.22 10.11 -12.11
CA PRO A 80 8.32 9.97 -13.57
C PRO A 80 7.70 8.65 -14.07
N HIS A 81 7.37 8.55 -15.37
CA HIS A 81 6.72 7.35 -15.93
C HIS A 81 7.61 6.10 -15.86
N ASP A 82 8.93 6.27 -15.72
CA ASP A 82 9.91 5.20 -15.50
C ASP A 82 10.20 4.92 -14.02
N LEU A 83 9.41 5.49 -13.08
CA LEU A 83 9.62 5.35 -11.63
C LEU A 83 9.66 3.88 -11.19
N GLY A 84 8.85 3.01 -11.79
CA GLY A 84 8.90 1.58 -11.52
C GLY A 84 10.24 0.94 -11.88
N GLU A 85 10.79 1.27 -13.06
CA GLU A 85 12.11 0.77 -13.49
C GLU A 85 13.22 1.28 -12.57
N ARG A 86 13.13 2.53 -12.13
CA ARG A 86 14.08 3.12 -11.17
C ARG A 86 14.04 2.41 -9.83
N LEU A 87 12.85 2.14 -9.29
CA LEU A 87 12.67 1.38 -8.05
C LEU A 87 13.28 -0.02 -8.16
N LEU A 88 13.02 -0.73 -9.27
CA LEU A 88 13.61 -2.04 -9.54
C LEU A 88 15.14 -1.97 -9.60
N SER A 89 15.70 -0.96 -10.27
CA SER A 89 17.16 -0.77 -10.36
C SER A 89 17.82 -0.53 -9.00
N GLN A 90 17.07 0.03 -8.05
CA GLN A 90 17.50 0.29 -6.69
C GLN A 90 17.29 -0.92 -5.76
N GLY A 91 16.79 -2.06 -6.25
CA GLY A 91 16.68 -3.31 -5.48
C GLY A 91 15.28 -3.59 -4.91
N PHE A 92 14.27 -2.80 -5.27
CA PHE A 92 12.87 -3.19 -5.03
C PHE A 92 12.51 -4.37 -5.95
N SER A 93 11.58 -5.22 -5.53
CA SER A 93 11.01 -6.27 -6.38
C SER A 93 9.57 -5.91 -6.73
N ALA A 94 9.11 -6.31 -7.92
CA ALA A 94 7.70 -6.18 -8.29
C ALA A 94 6.86 -7.31 -7.71
N GLU A 95 5.67 -6.97 -7.21
CA GLU A 95 4.56 -7.87 -6.95
C GLU A 95 3.54 -7.79 -8.10
N GLU A 96 2.50 -8.62 -8.03
CA GLU A 96 1.45 -8.63 -9.03
C GLU A 96 0.72 -7.28 -9.09
N PRO A 97 0.40 -6.76 -10.29
CA PRO A 97 -0.41 -5.55 -10.42
C PRO A 97 -1.79 -5.72 -9.81
N GLU A 98 -2.21 -4.73 -9.04
CA GLU A 98 -3.55 -4.59 -8.50
C GLU A 98 -4.30 -3.49 -9.25
N SER A 99 -5.64 -3.57 -9.30
CA SER A 99 -6.46 -2.53 -9.92
C SER A 99 -7.40 -1.91 -8.89
N ILE A 100 -7.47 -0.59 -8.87
CA ILE A 100 -8.50 0.14 -8.14
C ILE A 100 -9.72 0.28 -9.02
N MET A 101 -10.86 -0.13 -8.47
CA MET A 101 -12.17 0.08 -9.04
C MET A 101 -12.82 1.26 -8.32
N VAL A 102 -13.43 2.17 -9.07
CA VAL A 102 -14.21 3.25 -8.50
C VAL A 102 -15.67 3.12 -8.96
N LEU A 103 -16.60 3.26 -8.03
CA LEU A 103 -18.04 3.09 -8.27
C LEU A 103 -18.77 4.38 -7.90
N GLU A 104 -19.58 4.88 -8.82
CA GLU A 104 -20.51 5.98 -8.52
C GLU A 104 -21.59 5.50 -7.56
N LEU A 105 -21.69 6.13 -6.40
CA LEU A 105 -22.58 5.68 -5.33
C LEU A 105 -24.07 5.80 -5.67
N ASP A 106 -24.46 6.67 -6.60
CA ASP A 106 -25.83 6.74 -7.15
C ASP A 106 -26.12 5.66 -8.19
N GLN A 107 -25.08 5.04 -8.76
CA GLN A 107 -25.16 3.87 -9.64
C GLN A 107 -24.90 2.54 -8.90
N ALA A 108 -24.58 2.59 -7.61
CA ALA A 108 -24.29 1.40 -6.83
C ALA A 108 -25.58 0.56 -6.66
N PRO A 109 -25.54 -0.77 -6.94
CA PRO A 109 -26.69 -1.62 -6.71
C PRO A 109 -27.07 -1.60 -5.22
N PRO A 110 -28.38 -1.63 -4.88
CA PRO A 110 -28.83 -1.58 -3.49
C PRO A 110 -28.21 -2.65 -2.58
N SER A 111 -27.78 -3.78 -3.14
CA SER A 111 -27.06 -4.84 -2.42
C SER A 111 -25.72 -4.39 -1.84
N LEU A 112 -25.01 -3.46 -2.48
CA LEU A 112 -23.77 -2.87 -1.97
C LEU A 112 -24.01 -1.70 -1.01
N LEU A 113 -25.21 -1.12 -1.04
CA LEU A 113 -25.63 -0.03 -0.14
C LEU A 113 -26.37 -0.55 1.10
N CYS A 114 -26.76 -1.83 1.11
CA CYS A 114 -27.41 -2.47 2.23
C CYS A 114 -26.43 -2.54 3.40
N ARG A 115 -26.69 -1.74 4.43
CA ARG A 115 -25.76 -1.47 5.52
C ARG A 115 -25.52 -2.74 6.34
N THR A 116 -24.32 -3.32 6.25
CA THR A 116 -23.71 -3.94 7.45
C THR A 116 -23.33 -2.78 8.37
N ALA A 117 -23.99 -2.72 9.52
CA ALA A 117 -23.91 -1.60 10.46
C ALA A 117 -22.53 -1.49 11.12
N TRP A 118 -21.49 -0.97 10.45
CA TRP A 118 -20.24 -0.60 11.14
C TRP A 118 -19.19 0.24 10.37
N ILE A 119 -19.37 0.61 9.09
CA ILE A 119 -18.35 1.43 8.39
C ILE A 119 -18.97 2.68 7.77
N SER A 120 -18.49 3.86 8.20
CA SER A 120 -18.74 5.14 7.53
C SER A 120 -17.61 5.40 6.54
N VAL A 121 -17.90 5.32 5.24
CA VAL A 121 -16.95 5.71 4.17
C VAL A 121 -17.37 7.09 3.62
N PRO A 122 -16.46 8.06 3.48
CA PRO A 122 -16.75 9.32 2.79
C PRO A 122 -17.17 9.11 1.33
N ARG A 123 -18.14 9.91 0.87
CA ARG A 123 -18.83 9.77 -0.41
C ARG A 123 -17.99 10.37 -1.56
N PHE A 124 -17.65 9.58 -2.58
CA PHE A 124 -17.05 10.08 -3.82
C PHE A 124 -17.85 9.68 -5.06
N GLN A 125 -17.87 10.56 -6.07
CA GLN A 125 -18.48 10.34 -7.38
C GLN A 125 -17.37 10.13 -8.41
N SER A 126 -17.47 9.01 -9.14
CA SER A 126 -16.94 8.74 -10.50
C SER A 126 -15.89 7.63 -10.66
N THR A 127 -16.05 6.80 -11.70
CA THR A 127 -15.26 5.59 -12.01
C THR A 127 -13.93 5.89 -12.72
N VAL A 128 -12.80 5.32 -12.24
CA VAL A 128 -11.50 5.26 -12.95
C VAL A 128 -10.80 3.93 -12.65
N TYR A 129 -10.15 3.37 -13.68
CA TYR A 129 -9.20 2.26 -13.56
C TYR A 129 -7.84 2.81 -13.11
N ILE A 130 -7.35 2.36 -11.96
CA ILE A 130 -5.97 2.69 -11.54
C ILE A 130 -5.19 1.40 -11.37
N GLU A 131 -4.27 1.12 -12.29
CA GLU A 131 -3.27 0.07 -12.12
C GLU A 131 -2.26 0.52 -11.06
N SER A 132 -2.19 -0.24 -9.97
CA SER A 132 -1.23 -0.13 -8.88
C SER A 132 -0.33 -1.34 -8.94
N THR A 133 0.90 -1.19 -9.41
CA THR A 133 1.89 -2.25 -9.26
C THR A 133 2.46 -2.13 -7.87
N ARG A 134 2.11 -3.08 -6.98
CA ARG A 134 2.88 -3.22 -5.73
C ARG A 134 4.30 -3.55 -6.12
N LEU A 135 5.28 -2.76 -5.70
CA LEU A 135 6.69 -3.14 -5.80
C LEU A 135 7.18 -3.54 -4.40
N GLY A 136 6.88 -4.78 -4.01
CA GLY A 136 7.36 -5.41 -2.79
C GLY A 136 8.39 -6.53 -3.05
N LYS A 137 9.62 -6.34 -2.56
CA LYS A 137 10.47 -7.28 -1.78
C LYS A 137 11.95 -6.91 -1.88
N TRP A 138 12.57 -6.62 -0.74
CA TRP A 138 14.01 -6.77 -0.55
C TRP A 138 14.25 -8.09 0.17
N PHE A 139 14.97 -9.02 -0.47
CA PHE A 139 15.58 -10.16 0.21
C PHE A 139 17.05 -9.83 0.49
N VAL A 140 17.39 -9.46 1.73
CA VAL A 140 18.77 -9.60 2.21
C VAL A 140 18.91 -11.00 2.77
N ARG A 141 19.57 -11.88 2.00
CA ARG A 141 20.02 -13.19 2.45
C ARG A 141 21.07 -13.01 3.55
N ALA A 142 20.66 -13.09 4.81
CA ALA A 142 21.57 -13.43 5.89
C ALA A 142 21.56 -14.95 6.05
N MET A 143 22.64 -15.61 5.60
CA MET A 143 22.93 -16.98 5.99
C MET A 143 23.27 -16.99 7.49
N SER A 144 22.43 -17.61 8.31
CA SER A 144 22.89 -18.27 9.53
C SER A 144 22.07 -19.53 9.77
N GLN A 145 22.76 -20.65 9.94
CA GLN A 145 22.23 -21.99 10.06
C GLN A 145 21.46 -22.20 11.39
N THR A 146 20.28 -22.83 11.29
CA THR A 146 19.62 -23.81 12.22
C THR A 146 19.12 -23.35 13.62
N PRO A 147 18.11 -24.02 14.24
CA PRO A 147 17.59 -25.38 13.99
C PRO A 147 16.06 -25.56 13.86
N LYS A 148 15.71 -26.81 13.54
CA LYS A 148 14.38 -27.44 13.40
C LYS A 148 13.39 -27.12 14.53
N GLY A 149 12.13 -26.96 14.12
CA GLY A 149 10.98 -27.48 14.85
C GLY A 149 10.05 -26.42 15.40
N TYR A 150 8.90 -26.23 14.74
CA TYR A 150 7.66 -25.92 15.45
C TYR A 150 6.47 -26.45 14.65
N GLN A 151 5.64 -27.26 15.31
CA GLN A 151 4.43 -27.86 14.76
C GLN A 151 3.28 -26.87 14.87
N THR A 152 2.45 -26.76 13.82
CA THR A 152 1.17 -26.05 13.85
C THR A 152 0.11 -26.97 14.44
N THR A 153 -0.52 -26.57 15.56
CA THR A 153 -1.75 -27.21 16.03
C THR A 153 -2.95 -26.55 15.37
N ASP A 154 -3.63 -27.31 14.51
CA ASP A 154 -4.93 -26.97 13.96
C ASP A 154 -5.97 -26.84 15.09
N THR A 155 -6.66 -25.70 15.15
CA THR A 155 -7.91 -25.60 15.93
C THR A 155 -9.07 -25.46 14.95
N VAL A 156 -9.80 -26.56 14.81
CA VAL A 156 -11.07 -26.67 14.09
C VAL A 156 -12.17 -25.97 14.90
N CYS A 157 -12.82 -24.96 14.32
CA CYS A 157 -14.05 -24.41 14.89
C CYS A 157 -15.22 -25.39 14.63
N ARG A 158 -15.76 -25.97 15.71
CA ARG A 158 -17.03 -26.72 15.67
C ARG A 158 -18.20 -25.76 15.48
N ASN A 159 -19.13 -26.17 14.64
CA ASN A 159 -20.34 -25.44 14.29
C ASN A 159 -21.51 -26.08 15.05
N ASP A 160 -21.86 -25.55 16.23
CA ASP A 160 -23.02 -26.02 16.97
C ASP A 160 -24.29 -25.40 16.38
N GLY A 161 -25.02 -26.23 15.63
CA GLY A 161 -26.27 -25.89 14.99
C GLY A 161 -27.40 -25.68 15.99
N LEU A 162 -28.04 -24.51 15.89
CA LEU A 162 -29.35 -24.23 16.46
C LEU A 162 -30.43 -25.06 15.74
N ARG A 163 -31.20 -25.84 16.49
CA ARG A 163 -32.55 -26.26 16.09
C ARG A 163 -33.53 -25.97 17.23
N THR A 164 -34.51 -25.12 16.89
CA THR A 164 -35.90 -24.99 17.36
C THR A 164 -36.26 -25.46 18.76
#